data_AF-A0AAV1CAG6-F1
#
_entry.id   AF-A0AAV1CAG6-F1
#
_cell.length_a   1.000
_cell.length_b   1.000
_cell.length_c   1.000
_cell.angle_alpha   90.00
_cell.angle_beta   90.00
_cell.angle_gamma   90.00
#
_symmetry.space_group_name_H-M   'P 1'
#
loop_
_entity.id
_entity.type
_entity.pdbx_description
1 polymer ?
#
loop_
_entity_poly.entity_id
_entity_poly.type
_entity_poly.pdbx_seq_one_letter_code
_entity_poly.pdbx_strand_id
1 'polypeptide(L)'
;MTAKFMFIWSLIVILSRISATFVHALAQVIRFHPKVPGVWIYAAAWEFDHNLNAAAGRALMQRGLGACPNSEDLWVEYLPMELTYLNKLKAQKVALGEDDETLLRDAKVNAEMQWRNESG
;
A
#
# COMPACT_ATOMS: atom_id res chain seq x y z
N MET A 1 17.15 -19.61 -30.59
CA MET A 1 16.39 -18.69 -29.71
C MET A 1 15.06 -18.41 -30.35
N THR A 2 13.98 -18.94 -29.78
CA THR A 2 12.68 -19.07 -30.46
C THR A 2 11.91 -17.75 -30.45
N ALA A 3 11.34 -17.34 -31.59
CA ALA A 3 10.50 -16.15 -31.74
C ALA A 3 9.41 -16.01 -30.65
N LYS A 4 8.92 -17.13 -30.12
CA LYS A 4 8.03 -17.22 -28.96
C LYS A 4 8.54 -16.44 -27.73
N PHE A 5 9.84 -16.50 -27.44
CA PHE A 5 10.46 -15.78 -26.32
C PHE A 5 10.47 -14.27 -26.57
N MET A 6 10.70 -13.87 -27.83
CA MET A 6 10.72 -12.48 -28.24
C MET A 6 9.32 -11.84 -28.17
N PHE A 7 8.27 -12.58 -28.55
CA PHE A 7 6.88 -12.15 -28.38
C PHE A 7 6.48 -12.05 -26.91
N ILE A 8 6.83 -13.04 -26.08
CA ILE A 8 6.54 -13.01 -24.63
C ILE A 8 7.24 -11.82 -23.98
N TRP A 9 8.52 -11.60 -24.29
CA TRP A 9 9.28 -10.47 -23.74
C TRP A 9 8.74 -9.12 -24.23
N SER A 10 8.34 -9.02 -25.50
CA SER A 10 7.68 -7.83 -26.03
C SER A 10 6.35 -7.54 -25.33
N LEU A 11 5.53 -8.56 -25.07
CA LEU A 11 4.27 -8.43 -24.33
C LEU A 11 4.51 -7.93 -22.89
N ILE A 12 5.52 -8.48 -22.20
CA ILE A 12 5.89 -8.06 -20.84
C ILE A 12 6.33 -6.59 -20.83
N VAL A 13 7.16 -6.17 -21.78
CA VAL A 13 7.61 -4.78 -21.90
C VAL A 13 6.44 -3.84 -22.19
N ILE A 14 5.49 -4.23 -23.05
CA ILE A 14 4.29 -3.46 -23.34
C ILE A 14 3.41 -3.32 -22.09
N LEU A 15 3.17 -4.41 -21.37
CA LEU A 15 2.38 -4.42 -20.14
C LEU A 15 3.01 -3.52 -19.05
N SER A 16 4.32 -3.61 -18.87
CA SER A 16 5.05 -2.75 -17.93
C SER A 16 5.00 -1.28 -18.32
N ARG A 17 4.98 -0.96 -19.62
CA ARG A 17 4.89 0.42 -20.08
C ARG A 17 3.48 1.00 -19.90
N ILE A 18 2.44 0.18 -20.07
CA ILE A 18 1.05 0.57 -19.88
C ILE A 18 0.78 0.99 -18.43
N SER A 19 1.26 0.23 -17.44
CA SER A 19 1.08 0.58 -16.03
C SER A 19 1.74 1.93 -15.69
N ALA A 20 2.98 2.14 -16.15
CA ALA A 20 3.70 3.40 -15.93
C ALA A 20 2.99 4.60 -16.56
N THR A 21 2.43 4.48 -17.77
CA THR A 21 1.68 5.57 -18.40
C THR A 21 0.40 5.91 -17.64
N PHE A 22 -0.25 4.91 -17.06
CA PHE A 22 -1.50 5.11 -16.34
C PHE A 22 -1.31 5.89 -15.03
N VAL A 23 -0.25 5.58 -14.27
CA VAL A 23 0.11 6.34 -13.05
C VAL A 23 0.32 7.83 -13.36
N HIS A 24 1.02 8.14 -14.46
CA HIS A 24 1.21 9.53 -14.89
C HIS A 24 -0.12 10.20 -15.28
N ALA A 25 -1.02 9.48 -15.95
CA ALA A 25 -2.34 10.01 -16.31
C ALA A 25 -3.16 10.33 -15.06
N LEU A 26 -3.22 9.41 -14.08
CA LEU A 26 -3.89 9.65 -12.80
C LEU A 26 -3.32 10.86 -12.06
N ALA A 27 -1.99 11.01 -12.04
CA ALA A 27 -1.35 12.17 -11.45
C ALA A 27 -1.78 13.49 -12.10
N GLN A 28 -1.99 13.52 -13.43
CA GLN A 28 -2.53 14.70 -14.11
C GLN A 28 -3.99 14.96 -13.73
N VAL A 29 -4.84 13.93 -13.71
CA VAL A 29 -6.25 14.07 -13.33
C VAL A 29 -6.38 14.65 -11.92
N ILE A 30 -5.57 14.17 -10.97
CA ILE A 30 -5.52 14.71 -9.60
C ILE A 30 -5.15 16.20 -9.59
N ARG A 31 -4.23 16.64 -10.47
CA ARG A 31 -3.83 18.06 -10.55
C ARG A 31 -4.98 18.95 -11.04
N PHE A 32 -5.79 18.48 -11.99
CA PHE A 32 -6.93 19.24 -12.50
C PHE A 32 -8.14 19.19 -11.56
N HIS A 33 -8.36 18.07 -10.87
CA HIS A 33 -9.53 17.82 -10.02
C HIS A 33 -9.15 17.39 -8.59
N PRO A 34 -8.39 18.21 -7.83
CA PRO A 34 -7.90 17.82 -6.50
C PRO A 34 -9.01 17.75 -5.44
N LYS A 35 -10.16 18.39 -5.68
CA LYS A 35 -11.29 18.46 -4.74
C LYS A 35 -12.32 17.34 -4.95
N VAL A 36 -12.05 16.38 -5.84
CA VAL A 36 -12.96 15.27 -6.13
C VAL A 36 -12.44 14.01 -5.45
N PRO A 37 -13.06 13.55 -4.35
CA PRO A 37 -12.59 12.40 -3.57
C PRO A 37 -12.45 11.12 -4.40
N GLY A 38 -13.39 10.88 -5.33
CA GLY A 38 -13.39 9.70 -6.18
C GLY A 38 -12.14 9.53 -7.04
N VAL A 39 -11.50 10.63 -7.46
CA VAL A 39 -10.24 10.56 -8.23
C VAL A 39 -9.10 10.02 -7.37
N TRP A 40 -9.02 10.46 -6.12
CA TRP A 40 -8.03 9.97 -5.16
C TRP A 40 -8.24 8.50 -4.84
N ILE A 41 -9.50 8.11 -4.57
CA ILE A 41 -9.89 6.72 -4.26
C ILE A 41 -9.48 5.81 -5.42
N TYR A 42 -9.84 6.17 -6.65
CA TYR A 42 -9.51 5.38 -7.83
C TYR A 42 -8.00 5.27 -8.05
N ALA A 43 -7.27 6.37 -7.91
CA ALA A 43 -5.82 6.36 -8.07
C ALA A 43 -5.11 5.49 -7.01
N ALA A 44 -5.56 5.55 -5.76
CA ALA A 44 -5.03 4.74 -4.68
C ALA A 44 -5.36 3.25 -4.86
N ALA A 45 -6.60 2.93 -5.25
CA ALA A 45 -7.02 1.56 -5.54
C ALA A 45 -6.22 0.95 -6.69
N TRP A 46 -5.93 1.71 -7.75
CA TRP A 46 -5.08 1.25 -8.83
C TRP A 46 -3.66 0.89 -8.36
N GLU A 47 -3.02 1.78 -7.58
CA GLU A 47 -1.69 1.52 -7.02
C GLU A 47 -1.68 0.32 -6.07
N PHE A 48 -2.73 0.16 -5.27
CA PHE A 48 -2.85 -0.94 -4.30
C PHE A 48 -3.09 -2.29 -4.97
N ASP A 49 -4.04 -2.37 -5.90
CA ASP A 49 -4.48 -3.64 -6.50
C ASP A 49 -3.61 -4.06 -7.69
N HIS A 50 -3.27 -3.12 -8.57
CA HIS A 50 -2.59 -3.43 -9.84
C HIS A 50 -1.07 -3.34 -9.72
N ASN A 51 -0.57 -2.31 -9.03
CA ASN A 51 0.87 -2.09 -8.88
C ASN A 51 1.45 -2.78 -7.62
N LEU A 52 0.58 -3.39 -6.79
CA LEU A 52 0.92 -4.02 -5.52
C LEU A 52 1.72 -3.08 -4.59
N ASN A 53 1.51 -1.77 -4.73
CA ASN A 53 2.27 -0.75 -4.04
C ASN A 53 1.42 -0.08 -2.96
N ALA A 54 1.35 -0.75 -1.80
CA ALA A 54 0.56 -0.26 -0.67
C ALA A 54 1.06 1.09 -0.12
N ALA A 55 2.37 1.35 -0.18
CA ALA A 55 2.93 2.61 0.28
C ALA A 55 2.49 3.79 -0.61
N ALA A 56 2.50 3.61 -1.94
CA ALA A 56 2.00 4.62 -2.87
C ALA A 56 0.50 4.85 -2.72
N GLY A 57 -0.30 3.77 -2.62
CA GLY A 57 -1.74 3.86 -2.37
C GLY A 57 -2.06 4.63 -1.08
N ARG A 58 -1.35 4.33 0.02
CA ARG A 58 -1.48 5.06 1.29
C ARG A 58 -1.12 6.54 1.15
N ALA A 59 -0.01 6.85 0.50
CA ALA A 59 0.42 8.24 0.30
C ALA A 59 -0.61 9.05 -0.51
N LEU A 60 -1.23 8.44 -1.53
CA LEU A 60 -2.30 9.05 -2.31
C LEU A 60 -3.54 9.31 -1.45
N MET A 61 -3.95 8.35 -0.63
CA MET A 61 -5.08 8.52 0.30
C MET A 61 -4.85 9.61 1.34
N GLN A 62 -3.67 9.64 1.97
CA GLN A 62 -3.32 10.70 2.93
C GLN A 62 -3.32 12.09 2.29
N ARG A 63 -2.84 12.21 1.05
CA ARG A 63 -2.92 13.46 0.28
C ARG A 63 -4.35 13.83 -0.07
N GLY A 64 -5.17 12.84 -0.44
CA GLY A 64 -6.61 13.01 -0.70
C GLY A 64 -7.36 13.51 0.53
N LEU A 65 -7.07 12.97 1.71
CA LEU A 65 -7.64 13.42 2.99
C LEU A 65 -7.24 14.87 3.30
N GLY A 66 -5.99 15.25 3.02
CA GLY A 66 -5.55 16.64 3.16
C GLY A 66 -6.25 17.60 2.19
N ALA A 67 -6.55 17.14 0.97
CA ALA A 67 -7.24 17.96 -0.04
C ALA A 67 -8.76 18.03 0.16
N CYS A 68 -9.36 16.96 0.68
CA CYS A 68 -10.81 16.77 0.85
C CYS A 68 -11.15 16.30 2.28
N PRO A 69 -10.95 17.13 3.32
CA PRO A 69 -11.11 16.70 4.71
C PRO A 69 -12.55 16.34 5.10
N ASN A 70 -13.53 16.92 4.41
CA ASN A 70 -14.96 16.73 4.70
C ASN A 70 -15.58 15.51 4.00
N SER A 71 -14.80 14.76 3.22
CA SER A 71 -15.31 13.62 2.46
C SER A 71 -15.34 12.36 3.31
N GLU A 72 -16.54 11.91 3.69
CA GLU A 72 -16.72 10.63 4.39
C GLU A 72 -16.28 9.44 3.52
N ASP A 73 -16.63 9.46 2.22
CA ASP A 73 -16.29 8.39 1.27
C ASP A 73 -14.81 8.03 1.26
N LEU A 74 -13.93 9.03 1.42
CA LEU A 74 -12.48 8.82 1.37
C LEU A 74 -11.97 8.10 2.62
N TRP A 75 -12.59 8.34 3.77
CA TRP A 75 -12.30 7.59 5.00
C TRP A 75 -12.87 6.17 4.96
N VAL A 76 -14.09 6.02 4.43
CA VAL A 76 -14.76 4.72 4.29
C VAL A 76 -13.96 3.78 3.40
N GLU A 77 -13.34 4.29 2.33
CA GLU A 77 -12.50 3.47 1.44
C GLU A 77 -11.06 3.28 1.98
N TYR A 78 -10.52 4.25 2.71
CA TYR A 78 -9.17 4.16 3.25
C TYR A 78 -9.01 3.05 4.31
N LEU A 79 -10.00 2.88 5.19
CA LEU A 79 -9.90 1.92 6.30
C LEU A 79 -9.83 0.45 5.82
N PRO A 80 -10.71 -0.04 4.92
CA PRO A 80 -10.64 -1.39 4.38
C PRO A 80 -9.33 -1.67 3.64
N MET A 81 -8.81 -0.68 2.89
CA MET A 81 -7.53 -0.81 2.19
C MET A 81 -6.39 -1.06 3.18
N GLU A 82 -6.30 -0.27 4.25
CA GLU A 82 -5.27 -0.42 5.28
C GLU A 82 -5.41 -1.74 6.05
N LEU A 83 -6.64 -2.13 6.40
CA LEU A 83 -6.89 -3.42 7.06
C LEU A 83 -6.45 -4.60 6.18
N THR A 84 -6.74 -4.53 4.88
CA THR A 84 -6.32 -5.55 3.91
C THR A 84 -4.79 -5.64 3.83
N TYR A 85 -4.10 -4.51 3.84
CA TYR A 85 -2.64 -4.48 3.87
C TYR A 85 -2.07 -5.13 5.14
N LEU A 86 -2.59 -4.76 6.31
CA LEU A 86 -2.16 -5.32 7.59
C LEU A 86 -2.41 -6.83 7.66
N ASN A 87 -3.55 -7.30 7.15
CA ASN A 87 -3.85 -8.73 7.07
C ASN A 87 -2.85 -9.48 6.20
N LYS A 88 -2.44 -8.91 5.05
CA LYS A 88 -1.38 -9.50 4.20
C LYS A 88 -0.05 -9.56 4.94
N LEU A 89 0.34 -8.51 5.65
CA LEU A 89 1.57 -8.50 6.45
C LEU A 89 1.53 -9.52 7.59
N LYS A 90 0.41 -9.62 8.30
CA LYS A 90 0.22 -10.61 9.37
C LYS A 90 0.32 -12.02 8.83
N ALA A 91 -0.33 -12.32 7.70
CA ALA A 91 -0.24 -13.62 7.05
C ALA A 91 1.20 -13.97 6.63
N GLN A 92 1.96 -12.99 6.12
CA GLN A 92 3.37 -13.18 5.77
C GLN A 92 4.24 -13.50 7.00
N LYS A 93 4.02 -12.80 8.12
CA LYS A 93 4.74 -13.05 9.37
C LYS A 93 4.45 -14.45 9.93
N VAL A 94 3.18 -14.85 9.95
CA VAL A 94 2.78 -16.20 10.36
C VAL A 94 3.42 -17.27 9.46
N ALA A 95 3.48 -17.04 8.15
CA ALA A 95 4.13 -17.96 7.22
C ALA A 95 5.65 -18.08 7.45
N LEU A 96 6.28 -17.04 8.01
CA LEU A 96 7.69 -17.04 8.42
C LEU A 96 7.93 -17.72 9.79
N GLY A 97 6.86 -18.15 10.48
CA GLY A 97 6.95 -18.83 11.78
C GLY A 97 7.06 -17.87 12.98
N GLU A 98 6.86 -16.57 12.76
CA GLU A 98 6.77 -15.57 13.82
C GLU A 98 5.31 -15.52 14.28
N ASP A 99 5.00 -16.22 15.37
CA ASP A 99 3.66 -16.23 15.94
C ASP A 99 3.40 -14.99 16.81
N ASP A 100 2.13 -14.56 16.92
CA ASP A 100 1.75 -13.41 17.75
C ASP A 100 2.24 -13.58 19.21
N GLU A 101 2.40 -14.82 19.67
CA GLU A 101 2.84 -15.16 21.01
C GLU A 101 4.33 -14.86 21.24
N THR A 102 5.22 -15.17 20.29
CA THR A 102 6.63 -14.79 20.36
C THR A 102 6.83 -13.28 20.32
N LEU A 103 6.08 -12.56 19.49
CA LEU A 103 6.14 -11.08 19.45
C LEU A 103 5.71 -10.44 20.78
N LEU A 104 4.61 -10.90 21.36
CA LEU A 104 4.14 -10.40 22.66
C LEU A 104 5.13 -10.73 23.77
N ARG A 105 5.75 -11.92 23.72
CA ARG A 105 6.78 -12.33 24.68
C ARG A 105 8.02 -11.45 24.55
N ASP A 106 8.51 -11.22 23.34
CA ASP A 106 9.72 -10.44 23.08
C ASP A 106 9.51 -8.95 23.39
N ALA A 107 8.33 -8.40 23.10
CA ALA A 107 7.96 -7.04 23.50
C ALA A 107 7.92 -6.87 25.03
N LYS A 108 7.35 -7.84 25.75
CA LYS A 108 7.32 -7.85 27.22
C LYS A 108 8.73 -7.96 27.80
N VAL A 109 9.55 -8.88 27.28
CA VAL A 109 10.94 -9.09 27.72
C VAL A 109 11.77 -7.83 27.48
N ASN A 110 11.64 -7.18 26.33
CA ASN A 110 12.36 -5.93 26.03
C ASN A 110 11.94 -4.79 26.97
N ALA A 111 10.63 -4.65 27.26
CA ALA A 111 10.14 -3.66 28.20
C ALA A 111 10.65 -3.91 29.63
N GLU A 112 10.72 -5.16 30.07
CA GLU A 112 11.27 -5.55 31.37
C GLU A 112 12.78 -5.30 31.46
N MET A 113 13.55 -5.58 30.40
CA MET A 113 14.98 -5.29 30.32
C MET A 113 15.26 -3.79 30.36
N GLN A 114 14.42 -2.99 29.69
CA GLN A 114 14.51 -1.54 29.72
C GLN A 114 14.20 -0.98 31.11
N TRP A 115 13.13 -1.41 31.75
CA TRP A 115 12.85 -1.02 33.12
C TRP A 115 13.99 -1.35 34.09
N ARG A 116 14.63 -2.51 33.92
CA ARG A 116 15.75 -2.95 34.76
C ARG A 116 17.03 -2.14 34.53
N ASN A 117 17.23 -1.57 33.35
CA ASN A 117 18.40 -0.73 33.04
C ASN A 117 18.20 0.73 33.47
N GLU A 118 16.95 1.20 33.54
CA GLU A 118 16.58 2.54 34.01
C GLU A 118 16.50 2.60 35.55
N SER A 119 16.30 1.45 36.22
CA SER A 119 16.10 1.35 37.68
C SER A 119 17.35 0.90 38.46
N GLY A 120 18.49 0.68 37.80
CA GLY A 120 19.77 0.27 38.40
C GLY A 120 20.85 1.32 38.20
#